data_AF-A0A1S2QSV9-F1
#
_entry.id   AF-A0A1S2QSV9-F1
#
_cell.length_a   1.000
_cell.length_b   1.000
_cell.length_c   1.000
_cell.angle_alpha   90.00
_cell.angle_beta   90.00
_cell.angle_gamma   90.00
#
_symmetry.space_group_name_H-M   'P 1'
#
loop_
_entity.id
_entity.type
_entity.pdbx_description
1 polymer ?
#
loop_
_entity_poly.entity_id
_entity_poly.type
_entity_poly.pdbx_seq_one_letter_code
_entity_poly.pdbx_strand_id
1 'polypeptide(L)'
;MELCLFRQDEQEIIGDEESTNILLQWYKENGIKDIGYEDETLMYDEDDNYIGKGPNGFYELLQVVSDVAKRLHDNIVIINTFNKEISIIIHDLEYSWYTVEVTRIGNPNGIANIFLEALNQEFPE
;
A
#
# COMPACT_ATOMS: atom_id res chain seq x y z
N MET A 1 0.52 21.36 21.35
CA MET A 1 1.05 20.64 20.18
C MET A 1 0.79 19.17 20.45
N GLU A 2 -0.37 18.68 20.05
CA GLU A 2 -0.70 17.26 20.15
C GLU A 2 0.16 16.52 19.14
N LEU A 3 0.96 15.59 19.62
CA LEU A 3 1.59 14.58 18.79
C LEU A 3 0.45 13.81 18.11
N CYS A 4 0.50 13.72 16.78
CA CYS A 4 -0.39 12.85 16.03
C CYS A 4 -0.05 11.42 16.46
N LEU A 5 -0.76 10.90 17.47
CA LEU A 5 -0.68 9.51 17.90
C LEU A 5 -1.14 8.66 16.71
N PHE A 6 -0.19 8.00 16.06
CA PHE A 6 -0.47 6.93 15.12
C PHE A 6 -1.42 5.96 15.83
N ARG A 7 -2.67 5.83 15.35
CA ARG A 7 -3.71 5.00 15.98
C ARG A 7 -3.47 3.51 15.74
N GLN A 8 -2.29 3.04 16.13
CA GLN A 8 -1.90 1.64 16.03
C GLN A 8 -2.76 0.76 16.95
N ASP A 9 -3.31 1.33 18.03
CA ASP A 9 -3.99 0.59 19.10
C ASP A 9 -5.52 0.44 18.92
N GLU A 10 -6.10 0.96 17.84
CA GLU A 10 -7.56 0.90 17.57
C GLU A 10 -7.91 0.03 16.34
N GLN A 11 -7.01 -0.85 15.90
CA GLN A 11 -7.18 -1.62 14.66
C GLN A 11 -7.61 -3.07 14.90
N GLU A 12 -8.61 -3.50 14.12
CA GLU A 12 -8.88 -4.91 13.87
C GLU A 12 -7.67 -5.48 13.10
N ILE A 13 -6.91 -6.36 13.75
CA ILE A 13 -5.69 -6.94 13.17
C ILE A 13 -6.09 -8.21 12.42
N ILE A 14 -5.85 -8.22 11.11
CA ILE A 14 -5.82 -9.48 10.35
C ILE A 14 -4.48 -10.14 10.68
N GLY A 15 -4.52 -11.16 11.54
CA GLY A 15 -3.32 -11.80 12.04
C GLY A 15 -3.54 -13.16 12.70
N ASP A 16 -4.79 -13.58 12.85
CA ASP A 16 -5.16 -14.93 13.26
C ASP A 16 -5.73 -15.73 12.07
N GLU A 17 -5.95 -17.02 12.29
CA GLU A 17 -6.45 -17.93 11.26
C GLU A 17 -7.85 -17.54 10.77
N GLU A 18 -8.72 -17.04 11.66
CA GLU A 18 -10.10 -16.66 11.35
C GLU A 18 -10.15 -15.43 10.42
N SER A 19 -9.47 -14.36 10.81
CA SER A 19 -9.34 -13.14 10.00
C SER A 19 -8.65 -13.39 8.66
N THR A 20 -7.65 -14.27 8.63
CA THR A 20 -6.99 -14.69 7.37
C THR A 20 -7.99 -15.40 6.45
N ASN A 21 -8.82 -16.30 6.98
CA ASN A 21 -9.85 -16.99 6.20
C ASN A 21 -10.90 -16.01 5.64
N ILE A 22 -11.29 -14.99 6.41
CA ILE A 22 -12.19 -13.93 5.95
C ILE A 22 -11.57 -13.18 4.76
N LEU A 23 -10.29 -12.81 4.84
CA LEU A 23 -9.59 -12.13 3.76
C LEU A 23 -9.49 -13.00 2.49
N LEU A 24 -9.11 -14.27 2.63
CA LEU A 24 -9.04 -15.22 1.51
C LEU A 24 -10.41 -15.44 0.86
N GLN A 25 -11.48 -15.53 1.66
CA GLN A 25 -12.84 -15.65 1.17
C GLN A 25 -13.27 -14.38 0.42
N TRP A 26 -12.94 -13.19 0.94
CA TRP A 26 -13.19 -11.92 0.27
C TRP A 26 -12.47 -11.84 -1.09
N TYR A 27 -11.20 -12.25 -1.16
CA TYR A 27 -10.47 -12.31 -2.43
C TYR A 27 -11.17 -13.19 -3.46
N LYS A 28 -11.60 -14.39 -3.04
CA LYS A 28 -12.31 -15.33 -3.90
C LYS A 28 -13.63 -14.76 -4.42
N GLU A 29 -14.39 -14.08 -3.56
CA GLU A 29 -15.67 -13.45 -3.92
C GLU A 29 -15.50 -12.29 -4.91
N ASN A 30 -14.37 -11.58 -4.82
CA ASN A 30 -14.04 -10.48 -5.73
C ASN A 30 -13.26 -10.92 -6.98
N GLY A 31 -13.08 -12.24 -7.17
CA GLY A 31 -12.41 -12.80 -8.35
C GLY A 31 -10.91 -12.51 -8.40
N ILE A 32 -10.29 -12.18 -7.27
CA ILE A 32 -8.84 -12.04 -7.14
C ILE A 32 -8.24 -13.45 -7.14
N LYS A 33 -7.29 -13.68 -8.05
CA LYS A 33 -6.68 -14.99 -8.33
C LYS A 33 -5.18 -14.94 -8.08
N ASP A 34 -4.56 -16.12 -8.05
CA ASP A 34 -3.10 -16.30 -7.95
C ASP A 34 -2.51 -15.58 -6.72
N ILE A 35 -3.25 -15.59 -5.61
CA ILE A 35 -2.93 -14.93 -4.35
C ILE A 35 -1.59 -15.46 -3.83
N GLY A 36 -0.60 -14.56 -3.70
CA GLY A 36 0.73 -14.92 -3.22
C GLY A 36 1.50 -15.85 -4.17
N TYR A 37 1.07 -15.97 -5.43
CA TYR A 37 1.87 -16.66 -6.43
C TYR A 37 3.08 -15.82 -6.82
N GLU A 38 4.25 -16.43 -6.71
CA GLU A 38 5.51 -15.84 -7.15
C GLU A 38 6.25 -16.85 -8.03
N ASP A 39 6.84 -16.35 -9.12
CA ASP A 39 7.78 -17.12 -9.92
C ASP A 39 9.17 -16.93 -9.30
N GLU A 40 9.73 -17.97 -8.69
CA GLU A 40 11.06 -17.96 -8.05
C GLU A 40 12.18 -17.48 -8.97
N THR A 41 12.01 -17.60 -10.29
CA THR A 41 13.00 -17.14 -11.27
C THR A 41 12.94 -15.64 -11.56
N LEU A 42 11.91 -14.95 -11.07
CA LEU A 42 11.63 -13.53 -11.33
C LEU A 42 11.57 -12.68 -10.04
N MET A 43 11.87 -13.25 -8.88
CA MET A 43 11.80 -12.57 -7.58
C MET A 43 12.96 -11.61 -7.32
N TYR A 44 14.02 -11.66 -8.12
CA TYR A 44 15.21 -10.83 -7.96
C TYR A 44 15.56 -10.15 -9.27
N ASP A 45 16.01 -8.90 -9.19
CA ASP A 45 16.55 -8.19 -10.35
C ASP A 45 18.02 -8.60 -10.64
N GLU A 46 18.63 -7.98 -11.65
CA GLU A 46 20.02 -8.29 -12.05
C GLU A 46 21.07 -7.93 -10.98
N ASP A 47 20.68 -7.13 -9.97
CA ASP A 47 21.53 -6.66 -8.87
C ASP A 47 21.24 -7.41 -7.55
N ASP A 48 20.55 -8.56 -7.60
CA ASP A 48 20.13 -9.40 -6.46
C ASP A 48 19.16 -8.68 -5.48
N ASN A 49 18.49 -7.60 -5.88
CA ASN A 49 17.45 -6.99 -5.05
C ASN A 49 16.14 -7.77 -5.17
N TYR A 50 15.46 -7.99 -4.04
CA TYR A 50 14.15 -8.63 -4.05
C TYR A 50 13.09 -7.71 -4.69
N ILE A 51 12.53 -8.16 -5.82
CA ILE A 51 11.42 -7.57 -6.57
C ILE A 51 10.19 -8.50 -6.61
N GLY A 52 10.16 -9.51 -5.74
CA GLY A 52 8.99 -10.36 -5.55
C GLY A 52 7.82 -9.60 -4.92
N LYS A 53 6.63 -10.17 -5.06
CA LYS A 53 5.34 -9.66 -4.58
C LYS A 53 5.09 -9.90 -3.08
N GLY A 54 6.10 -10.36 -2.36
CA GLY A 54 5.99 -10.60 -0.93
C GLY A 54 5.07 -11.77 -0.59
N PRO A 55 4.97 -12.12 0.70
CA PRO A 55 4.24 -13.31 1.11
C PRO A 55 2.71 -13.16 1.05
N ASN A 56 2.03 -14.29 0.85
CA ASN A 56 0.64 -14.54 1.25
C ASN A 56 -0.43 -13.58 0.69
N GLY A 57 -0.24 -13.05 -0.52
CA GLY A 57 -1.28 -12.23 -1.15
C GLY A 57 -1.30 -10.76 -0.72
N PHE A 58 -0.26 -10.32 -0.01
CA PHE A 58 -0.17 -8.93 0.44
C PHE A 58 -0.12 -7.96 -0.74
N TYR A 59 0.61 -8.30 -1.80
CA TYR A 59 0.65 -7.47 -3.01
C TYR A 59 -0.73 -7.30 -3.65
N GLU A 60 -1.53 -8.36 -3.77
CA GLU A 60 -2.90 -8.27 -4.28
C GLU A 60 -3.76 -7.35 -3.41
N LEU A 61 -3.59 -7.38 -2.07
CA LEU A 61 -4.23 -6.42 -1.17
C LEU A 61 -3.85 -4.99 -1.51
N LEU A 62 -2.54 -4.76 -1.68
CA LEU A 62 -2.00 -3.43 -1.95
C LEU A 62 -2.55 -2.86 -3.26
N GLN A 63 -2.75 -3.69 -4.29
CA GLN A 63 -3.40 -3.26 -5.53
C GLN A 63 -4.83 -2.77 -5.28
N VAL A 64 -5.62 -3.49 -4.49
CA VAL A 64 -6.97 -3.08 -4.10
C VAL A 64 -6.93 -1.77 -3.32
N VAL A 65 -6.03 -1.65 -2.33
CA VAL A 65 -5.88 -0.44 -1.52
C VAL A 65 -5.49 0.76 -2.40
N SER A 66 -4.61 0.55 -3.38
CA SER A 66 -4.19 1.57 -4.34
C SER A 66 -5.34 2.06 -5.22
N ASP A 67 -6.21 1.14 -5.68
CA ASP A 67 -7.38 1.49 -6.48
C ASP A 67 -8.39 2.29 -5.65
N VAL A 68 -8.63 1.90 -4.40
CA VAL A 68 -9.47 2.65 -3.48
C VAL A 68 -8.91 4.05 -3.23
N ALA A 69 -7.60 4.17 -2.96
CA ALA A 69 -6.94 5.46 -2.77
C ALA A 69 -7.09 6.35 -4.00
N LYS A 70 -6.84 5.81 -5.20
CA LYS A 70 -7.03 6.52 -6.47
C LYS A 70 -8.47 6.97 -6.65
N ARG A 71 -9.45 6.10 -6.37
CA ARG A 71 -10.87 6.44 -6.47
C ARG A 71 -11.30 7.53 -5.48
N LEU A 72 -10.67 7.64 -4.31
CA LEU A 72 -10.94 8.74 -3.38
C LEU A 72 -10.52 10.09 -3.98
N HIS A 73 -9.41 10.13 -4.69
CA HIS A 73 -8.95 11.31 -5.44
C HIS A 73 -9.82 11.60 -6.66
N ASP A 74 -10.04 10.58 -7.51
CA ASP A 74 -10.82 10.72 -8.75
C ASP A 74 -12.26 11.18 -8.47
N ASN A 75 -12.84 10.77 -7.33
CA ASN A 75 -14.17 11.18 -6.89
C ASN A 75 -14.17 12.44 -6.00
N ILE A 76 -13.05 13.17 -5.90
CA ILE A 76 -12.97 14.48 -5.24
C ILE A 76 -13.27 14.37 -3.72
N VAL A 77 -13.14 13.18 -3.14
CA VAL A 77 -13.46 12.94 -1.72
C VAL A 77 -12.46 13.67 -0.83
N ILE A 78 -11.17 13.55 -1.12
CA ILE A 78 -10.09 14.13 -0.31
C ILE A 78 -10.19 15.65 -0.23
N ILE A 79 -10.23 16.34 -1.36
CA ILE A 79 -10.34 17.81 -1.41
C ILE A 79 -11.64 18.30 -0.77
N ASN A 80 -12.78 17.60 -0.92
CA ASN A 80 -14.03 17.98 -0.28
C ASN A 80 -14.01 17.80 1.25
N THR A 81 -13.31 16.78 1.74
CA THR A 81 -13.21 16.51 3.19
C THR A 81 -12.22 17.46 3.87
N PHE A 82 -11.06 17.69 3.26
CA PHE A 82 -9.95 18.40 3.91
C PHE A 82 -9.71 19.81 3.38
N ASN A 83 -10.44 20.24 2.35
CA ASN A 83 -10.23 21.50 1.64
C ASN A 83 -8.78 21.70 1.13
N LYS A 84 -8.08 20.57 0.93
CA LYS A 84 -6.74 20.48 0.37
C LYS A 84 -6.55 19.12 -0.30
N GLU A 85 -5.81 19.08 -1.39
CA GLU A 85 -5.34 17.84 -1.99
C GLU A 85 -4.24 17.23 -1.11
N ILE A 86 -4.51 16.09 -0.48
CA ILE A 86 -3.62 15.43 0.49
C ILE A 86 -3.29 14.03 -0.01
N SER A 87 -2.01 13.70 -0.10
CA SER A 87 -1.57 12.36 -0.49
C SER A 87 -1.96 11.28 0.53
N ILE A 88 -2.41 10.12 0.04
CA ILE A 88 -2.66 8.92 0.82
C ILE A 88 -1.40 8.05 0.77
N ILE A 89 -0.68 7.91 1.88
CA ILE A 89 0.53 7.09 1.93
C ILE A 89 0.16 5.65 2.32
N ILE A 90 0.48 4.69 1.46
CA ILE A 90 0.28 3.27 1.69
C ILE A 90 1.65 2.70 2.03
N HIS A 91 1.83 2.18 3.24
CA HIS A 91 3.14 1.78 3.74
C HIS A 91 3.12 0.50 4.56
N ASP A 92 4.27 -0.16 4.60
CA ASP A 92 4.66 -1.20 5.54
C ASP A 92 5.75 -0.65 6.49
N LEU A 93 6.43 -1.53 7.23
CA LEU A 93 7.42 -1.11 8.22
C LEU A 93 8.66 -0.44 7.60
N GLU A 94 9.03 -0.82 6.37
CA GLU A 94 10.30 -0.44 5.75
C GLU A 94 10.15 0.31 4.43
N TYR A 95 8.94 0.73 4.05
CA TYR A 95 8.65 1.33 2.74
C TYR A 95 9.20 0.49 1.58
N SER A 96 8.86 -0.80 1.58
CA SER A 96 9.25 -1.73 0.52
C SER A 96 8.85 -1.22 -0.87
N TRP A 97 9.56 -1.68 -1.91
CA TRP A 97 9.36 -1.19 -3.28
C TRP A 97 7.89 -1.21 -3.73
N TYR A 98 7.13 -2.24 -3.35
CA TYR A 98 5.72 -2.39 -3.70
C TYR A 98 4.81 -1.40 -2.95
N THR A 99 5.15 -0.96 -1.73
CA THR A 99 4.36 0.06 -0.99
C THR A 99 4.60 1.46 -1.54
N VAL A 100 5.85 1.73 -1.95
CA VAL A 100 6.21 2.94 -2.71
C VAL A 100 5.47 2.96 -4.05
N GLU A 101 5.42 1.83 -4.75
CA GLU A 101 4.71 1.71 -6.03
C GLU A 101 3.22 2.01 -5.89
N VAL A 102 2.53 1.32 -4.98
CA VAL A 102 1.08 1.51 -4.80
C VAL A 102 0.74 2.89 -4.23
N THR A 103 1.63 3.50 -3.44
CA THR A 103 1.48 4.92 -3.06
C THR A 103 1.51 5.82 -4.29
N ARG A 104 2.41 5.58 -5.24
CA ARG A 104 2.46 6.36 -6.49
C ARG A 104 1.19 6.16 -7.32
N ILE A 105 0.73 4.92 -7.49
CA ILE A 105 -0.47 4.58 -8.27
C ILE A 105 -1.73 5.17 -7.63
N GLY A 106 -1.85 5.05 -6.31
CA GLY A 106 -2.98 5.51 -5.52
C GLY A 106 -3.11 7.04 -5.44
N ASN A 107 -2.10 7.79 -5.88
CA ASN A 107 -2.06 9.25 -5.84
C ASN A 107 -1.80 9.81 -7.25
N PRO A 108 -2.84 9.95 -8.09
CA PRO A 108 -2.67 10.34 -9.49
C PRO A 108 -2.07 11.74 -9.64
N ASN A 109 -1.55 12.06 -10.83
CA ASN A 109 -1.03 13.39 -11.17
C ASN A 109 0.10 13.90 -10.26
N GLY A 110 0.86 12.99 -9.64
CA GLY A 110 2.00 13.34 -8.79
C GLY A 110 1.62 13.91 -7.43
N ILE A 111 0.40 13.66 -6.94
CA ILE A 111 -0.05 14.11 -5.61
C ILE A 111 0.91 13.67 -4.50
N ALA A 112 1.56 12.51 -4.64
CA ALA A 112 2.54 11.99 -3.67
C ALA A 112 4.01 12.36 -3.96
N ASN A 113 4.31 13.19 -4.96
CA ASN A 113 5.70 13.45 -5.38
C ASN A 113 6.57 14.00 -4.26
N ILE A 114 6.05 14.92 -3.43
CA ILE A 114 6.82 15.49 -2.30
C ILE A 114 7.27 14.38 -1.35
N PHE A 115 6.39 13.42 -1.04
CA PHE A 115 6.73 12.28 -0.20
C PHE A 115 7.75 11.35 -0.88
N LEU A 116 7.52 11.02 -2.15
CA LEU A 116 8.41 10.12 -2.92
C LEU A 116 9.81 10.71 -3.11
N GLU A 117 9.92 12.02 -3.32
CA GLU A 117 11.20 12.73 -3.40
C GLU A 117 11.92 12.72 -2.05
N ALA A 118 11.19 12.95 -0.95
CA ALA A 118 11.75 12.89 0.40
C ALA A 118 12.21 11.48 0.77
N LEU A 119 11.51 10.43 0.34
CA LEU A 119 11.92 9.05 0.61
C LEU A 119 13.25 8.69 -0.06
N ASN A 120 13.52 9.24 -1.24
CA ASN A 120 14.77 9.01 -1.98
C ASN A 120 15.94 9.88 -1.48
N GLN A 121 15.65 10.95 -0.74
CA GLN A 121 16.65 11.76 -0.07
C GLN A 121 16.82 11.16 1.33
N GLU A 122 17.79 10.27 1.52
CA GLU A 122 18.13 9.73 2.84
C GLU A 122 18.02 10.84 3.90
N PHE A 123 17.21 10.61 4.94
CA PHE A 123 16.98 11.63 5.96
C PHE A 123 18.33 12.12 6.49
N PRO A 124 18.62 13.43 6.47
CA PRO A 124 19.84 13.93 7.08
C PRO A 124 19.83 13.54 8.57
N GLU A 125 20.93 12.93 9.02
CA GLU A 125 21.18 12.60 10.44
C GLU A 125 20.98 13.81 11.37
#